data_AF-A0AAD9PBP0-F1
#
_entry.id   AF-A0AAD9PBP0-F1
#
_cell.length_a   1.000
_cell.length_b   1.000
_cell.length_c   1.000
_cell.angle_alpha   90.00
_cell.angle_beta   90.00
_cell.angle_gamma   90.00
#
_symmetry.space_group_name_H-M   'P 1'
#
loop_
_entity.id
_entity.type
_entity.pdbx_description
1 polymer ?
#
loop_
_entity_poly.entity_id
_entity_poly.type
_entity_poly.pdbx_seq_one_letter_code
_entity_poly.pdbx_strand_id
1 'polypeptide(L)'
;MPTQMESPTNGLHVVDVYDMAISIGKEFEMIIDKYGSDVLAKLMPQVILVLEHLESLAGRSQKENDEIADLKRTIERLQAERTTKENQRERHERVSIDRRELCCISV
;
A
#
# COMPACT_ATOMS: atom_id res chain seq x y z
N MET A 1 20.38 7.19 10.30
CA MET A 1 19.80 5.84 10.40
C MET A 1 18.31 5.99 10.19
N PRO A 2 17.70 5.51 9.09
CA PRO A 2 16.26 5.51 8.99
C PRO A 2 15.73 4.38 9.87
N THR A 3 14.95 4.75 10.87
CA THR A 3 14.28 3.84 11.80
C THR A 3 13.30 2.99 11.01
N GLN A 4 13.58 1.70 10.90
CA GLN A 4 12.59 0.70 10.52
C GLN A 4 11.56 0.56 11.64
N MET A 5 10.31 0.88 11.33
CA MET A 5 9.13 0.38 12.03
C MET A 5 8.05 0.16 10.98
N GLU A 6 8.25 -0.83 10.11
CA GLU A 6 7.14 -1.50 9.44
C GLU A 6 7.10 -2.89 10.06
N SER A 7 6.29 -3.05 11.12
CA SER A 7 5.81 -4.37 11.51
C SER A 7 5.05 -4.94 10.31
N PRO A 8 5.39 -6.12 9.79
CA PRO A 8 4.57 -6.79 8.79
C PRO A 8 3.33 -7.30 9.52
N THR A 9 2.41 -6.40 9.84
CA THR A 9 1.01 -6.79 9.87
C THR A 9 0.73 -7.18 8.43
N ASN A 10 0.67 -8.49 8.14
CA ASN A 10 0.00 -8.96 6.92
C ASN A 10 -1.28 -8.14 6.82
N GLY A 11 -1.34 -7.21 5.86
CA GLY A 11 -2.43 -6.25 5.77
C GLY A 11 -3.71 -7.03 5.68
N LEU A 12 -4.59 -6.87 6.68
CA LEU A 12 -5.89 -7.53 6.67
C LEU A 12 -6.63 -7.05 5.43
N HIS A 13 -6.88 -7.93 4.47
CA HIS A 13 -7.58 -7.60 3.25
C HIS A 13 -9.07 -7.89 3.42
N VAL A 14 -9.91 -7.25 2.59
CA VAL A 14 -11.36 -7.46 2.60
C VAL A 14 -11.72 -8.94 2.38
N VAL A 15 -10.91 -9.66 1.60
CA VAL A 15 -11.08 -11.11 1.36
C VAL A 15 -10.94 -11.92 2.65
N ASP A 16 -9.98 -11.57 3.52
CA ASP A 16 -9.77 -12.26 4.79
C ASP A 16 -11.00 -12.09 5.71
N VAL A 17 -11.68 -10.94 5.63
CA VAL A 17 -12.90 -10.66 6.40
C VAL A 17 -14.05 -11.55 5.93
N TYR A 18 -14.18 -11.79 4.63
CA TYR A 18 -15.19 -12.71 4.12
C TYR A 18 -14.92 -14.16 4.51
N ASP A 19 -13.66 -14.61 4.51
CA ASP A 19 -13.31 -15.94 4.97
C ASP A 19 -13.62 -16.15 6.46
N MET A 20 -13.33 -15.14 7.29
CA MET A 20 -13.73 -15.14 8.70
C MET A 20 -15.25 -15.16 8.86
N ALA A 21 -16.00 -14.38 8.07
CA ALA A 21 -17.46 -14.36 8.10
C ALA A 21 -18.06 -15.73 7.76
N ILE A 22 -17.50 -16.43 6.76
CA ILE A 22 -17.90 -17.80 6.40
C ILE A 22 -17.66 -18.76 7.57
N SER A 23 -16.49 -18.68 8.21
CA SER A 23 -16.17 -19.54 9.35
C SER A 23 -17.13 -19.29 10.52
N ILE A 24 -17.44 -18.03 10.82
CA ILE A 24 -18.39 -17.66 11.88
C ILE A 24 -19.81 -18.14 11.54
N GLY A 25 -20.24 -17.99 10.28
CA GLY A 25 -21.55 -18.45 9.82
C GLY A 25 -21.76 -19.95 10.04
N LYS A 26 -20.75 -20.77 9.77
CA LYS A 26 -20.80 -22.22 10.02
C LYS A 26 -20.97 -22.56 11.50
N GLU A 27 -20.28 -21.85 12.39
CA GLU A 27 -20.43 -22.04 13.84
C GLU A 27 -21.84 -21.64 14.30
N PHE A 28 -22.40 -20.58 13.71
CA PHE A 28 -23.78 -20.18 13.97
C PHE A 28 -24.79 -21.21 13.47
N GLU A 29 -24.61 -21.78 12.28
CA GLU A 29 -25.45 -22.89 11.78
C GLU A 29 -25.46 -24.06 12.76
N MET A 30 -24.29 -24.50 13.24
CA MET A 30 -24.19 -25.57 14.23
C MET A 30 -24.93 -25.26 15.54
N ILE A 31 -24.88 -24.01 15.99
CA ILE A 31 -25.59 -23.56 17.21
C ILE A 31 -27.11 -23.53 16.96
N ILE A 32 -27.55 -23.05 15.80
CA ILE A 32 -28.97 -22.99 15.41
C ILE A 32 -29.55 -24.41 15.36
N ASP A 33 -28.83 -25.34 14.75
CA ASP A 33 -29.27 -26.73 14.62
C ASP A 33 -29.46 -27.41 15.99
N LYS A 34 -28.66 -27.04 16.99
CA LYS A 34 -28.68 -27.65 18.32
C LYS A 34 -29.61 -26.96 19.33
N TYR A 35 -29.73 -25.64 19.25
CA TYR A 35 -30.40 -24.84 20.28
C TYR A 35 -31.55 -23.96 19.75
N GLY A 36 -31.78 -23.95 18.44
CA GLY A 36 -32.75 -23.09 17.77
C GLY A 36 -32.21 -21.68 17.50
N SER A 37 -32.82 -21.00 16.52
CA SER A 37 -32.36 -19.68 16.04
C SER A 37 -32.52 -18.54 17.05
N ASP A 38 -33.43 -18.68 18.02
CA ASP A 38 -33.74 -17.63 18.99
C ASP A 38 -32.54 -17.25 19.86
N VAL A 39 -31.64 -18.20 20.11
CA VAL A 39 -30.42 -17.98 20.91
C VAL A 39 -29.48 -16.99 20.24
N LEU A 40 -29.45 -16.96 18.91
CA LEU A 40 -28.56 -16.08 18.14
C LEU A 40 -29.26 -14.85 17.56
N ALA A 41 -30.58 -14.74 17.67
CA ALA A 41 -31.36 -13.66 17.07
C ALA A 41 -30.86 -12.24 17.41
N LYS A 42 -30.29 -12.05 18.61
CA LYS A 42 -29.70 -10.77 19.04
C LYS A 42 -28.20 -10.66 18.77
N LEU A 43 -27.48 -11.77 18.76
CA LEU A 43 -26.02 -11.78 18.58
C LEU A 43 -25.64 -11.64 17.10
N MET A 44 -26.38 -12.29 16.21
CA MET A 44 -26.15 -12.29 14.77
C MET A 44 -26.04 -10.87 14.18
N PRO A 45 -26.97 -9.93 14.42
CA PRO A 45 -26.83 -8.56 13.91
C PRO A 45 -25.64 -7.80 14.51
N GLN A 46 -25.23 -8.10 15.75
CA GLN A 46 -24.05 -7.48 16.36
C GLN A 46 -22.76 -7.95 15.69
N VAL A 47 -22.67 -9.25 15.37
CA VAL A 47 -21.51 -9.83 14.68
C VAL A 47 -21.42 -9.33 13.25
N ILE A 48 -22.56 -9.20 12.55
CA ILE A 48 -22.60 -8.57 11.22
C ILE A 48 -22.05 -7.15 11.28
N LEU A 49 -22.51 -6.33 12.24
CA LEU A 49 -22.03 -4.95 12.39
C LEU A 49 -20.51 -4.87 12.63
N VAL A 50 -19.97 -5.78 13.46
CA VAL A 50 -18.52 -5.84 13.71
C VAL A 50 -17.76 -6.23 12.44
N LEU A 51 -18.27 -7.19 11.66
CA LEU A 51 -17.66 -7.60 10.38
C LEU A 51 -17.73 -6.47 9.34
N GLU A 52 -18.82 -5.72 9.26
CA GLU A 52 -18.96 -4.53 8.39
C GLU A 52 -17.94 -3.43 8.75
N HIS A 53 -17.75 -3.18 10.06
CA HIS A 53 -16.72 -2.25 10.52
C HIS A 53 -15.32 -2.74 10.18
N LEU A 54 -15.07 -4.05 10.31
CA LEU A 54 -13.78 -4.65 9.97
C LEU A 54 -13.49 -4.58 8.48
N GLU A 55 -14.47 -4.84 7.62
CA GLU A 55 -14.39 -4.67 6.17
C GLU A 55 -14.05 -3.22 5.79
N SER A 56 -14.74 -2.26 6.40
CA SER A 56 -14.47 -0.83 6.18
C SER A 56 -13.05 -0.44 6.57
N LEU A 57 -12.55 -0.93 7.70
CA LEU A 57 -11.18 -0.70 8.15
C LEU A 57 -10.14 -1.36 7.23
N ALA A 58 -10.37 -2.61 6.84
CA ALA A 58 -9.51 -3.34 5.90
C ALA A 58 -9.44 -2.66 4.54
N GLY A 59 -10.58 -2.26 3.98
CA GLY A 59 -10.65 -1.56 2.69
C GLY A 59 -10.00 -0.18 2.73
N ARG A 60 -10.18 0.58 3.82
CA ARG A 60 -9.49 1.85 4.04
C ARG A 60 -7.98 1.68 4.13
N SER A 61 -7.53 0.70 4.93
CA SER A 61 -6.11 0.42 5.09
C SER A 61 -5.45 0.03 3.76
N GLN A 62 -6.12 -0.79 2.94
CA GLN A 62 -5.62 -1.14 1.62
C GLN A 62 -5.48 0.10 0.72
N LYS A 63 -6.50 0.96 0.68
CA LYS A 63 -6.47 2.19 -0.11
C LYS A 63 -5.36 3.14 0.33
N GLU A 64 -5.19 3.32 1.64
CA GLU A 64 -4.13 4.17 2.19
C GLU A 64 -2.74 3.60 1.85
N ASN A 65 -2.57 2.28 1.95
CA ASN A 65 -1.33 1.61 1.56
C ASN A 65 -1.03 1.75 0.06
N ASP A 66 -2.04 1.63 -0.79
CA ASP A 66 -1.90 1.83 -2.24
C ASP A 66 -1.49 3.27 -2.55
N GLU A 67 -2.10 4.27 -1.89
CA GLU A 67 -1.74 5.68 -2.03
C GLU A 67 -0.30 5.95 -1.56
N ILE A 68 0.11 5.38 -0.42
CA ILE A 68 1.50 5.46 0.06
C ILE A 68 2.46 4.85 -0.97
N ALA A 69 2.13 3.70 -1.55
CA ALA A 69 2.95 3.05 -2.56
C ALA A 69 3.09 3.91 -3.82
N ASP A 70 2.01 4.53 -4.28
CA ASP A 70 2.02 5.43 -5.45
C ASP A 70 2.82 6.71 -5.22
N LEU A 71 2.69 7.30 -4.02
CA LEU A 71 3.48 8.45 -3.61
C LEU A 71 4.97 8.10 -3.54
N LYS A 72 5.34 6.95 -2.96
CA LYS A 72 6.73 6.44 -2.94
C LYS A 72 7.28 6.30 -4.36
N ARG A 73 6.54 5.68 -5.29
CA ARG A 73 6.94 5.56 -6.71
C ARG A 73 7.11 6.92 -7.39
N THR A 74 6.22 7.87 -7.09
CA THR A 74 6.29 9.23 -7.64
C THR A 74 7.55 9.95 -7.16
N ILE A 75 7.88 9.84 -5.88
CA ILE A 75 9.11 10.39 -5.30
C ILE A 75 10.34 9.79 -6.00
N GLU A 76 10.40 8.46 -6.13
CA GLU A 76 11.51 7.77 -6.80
C GLU A 76 11.70 8.23 -8.24
N ARG A 77 10.60 8.34 -9.01
CA ARG A 77 10.63 8.84 -10.39
C ARG A 77 11.16 10.28 -10.45
N LEU A 78 10.65 11.17 -9.60
CA LEU A 78 11.07 12.57 -9.57
C LEU A 78 12.54 12.72 -9.18
N GLN A 79 13.02 11.91 -8.24
CA GLN A 79 14.43 11.86 -7.86
C GLN A 79 15.30 11.40 -9.04
N ALA A 80 14.91 10.33 -9.75
CA ALA A 80 15.62 9.84 -10.93
C ALA A 80 15.66 10.89 -12.06
N GLU A 81 14.55 11.60 -12.31
CA GLU A 81 14.49 12.69 -13.29
C GLU A 81 15.41 13.87 -12.93
N ARG A 82 15.46 14.24 -11.64
CA ARG A 82 16.37 15.29 -11.14
C ARG A 82 17.83 14.92 -11.39
N THR A 83 18.24 13.72 -10.97
CA THR A 83 19.62 13.23 -11.13
C THR A 83 20.00 13.12 -12.61
N THR A 84 19.08 12.65 -13.46
CA THR A 84 19.34 12.56 -14.90
C THR A 84 19.56 13.93 -15.53
N LYS A 85 18.76 14.95 -15.17
CA LYS A 85 18.92 16.32 -15.67
C LYS A 85 20.23 16.95 -15.21
N GLU A 86 20.63 16.72 -13.96
CA GLU A 86 21.91 17.20 -13.42
C GLU A 86 23.09 16.58 -14.16
N ASN A 87 23.09 15.25 -14.31
CA ASN A 87 24.10 14.53 -15.08
C ASN A 87 24.19 15.00 -16.55
N GLN A 88 23.06 15.33 -17.18
CA GLN A 88 23.05 15.87 -18.54
C GLN A 88 23.65 17.27 -18.61
N ARG A 89 23.40 18.15 -17.62
CA ARG A 89 24.00 19.49 -17.55
C ARG A 89 25.50 19.40 -17.37
N GLU A 90 25.98 18.60 -16.42
CA GLU A 90 27.41 18.39 -16.19
C GLU A 90 28.11 17.83 -17.44
N ARG A 91 27.48 16.86 -18.11
CA ARG A 91 28.00 16.32 -19.38
C ARG A 91 28.07 17.39 -20.47
N HIS A 92 27.04 18.22 -20.61
CA HIS A 92 27.02 19.28 -21.61
C HIS A 92 28.10 20.33 -21.34
N GLU A 93 28.25 20.75 -20.09
CA GLU A 93 29.29 21.69 -19.67
C GLU A 93 30.69 21.13 -19.95
N ARG A 94 30.97 19.87 -19.56
CA ARG A 94 32.25 19.21 -19.84
C ARG A 94 32.56 19.16 -21.34
N VAL A 95 31.60 18.76 -22.18
CA VAL A 95 31.77 18.71 -23.64
C VAL A 95 32.01 20.12 -24.21
N SER A 96 31.36 21.15 -23.66
CA SER A 96 31.52 22.54 -24.12
C SER A 96 32.88 23.16 -23.75
N ILE A 97 33.50 22.70 -22.67
CA ILE A 97 34.85 23.13 -22.24
C ILE A 97 35.88 22.46 -23.12
N ASP A 98 35.80 21.13 -23.28
CA ASP A 98 36.71 20.35 -24.11
C ASP A 98 36.74 20.88 -25.56
N ARG A 99 35.57 21.17 -26.14
CA ARG A 99 35.48 21.74 -27.50
C ARG A 99 36.08 23.15 -27.61
N ARG A 100 36.05 23.96 -26.55
CA ARG A 100 36.69 25.28 -26.51
C ARG A 100 38.21 25.17 -26.42
N GLU A 101 38.73 24.26 -25.62
CA GLU A 101 40.18 24.04 -25.51
C GLU A 101 40.79 23.53 -26.83
N LEU A 102 40.11 22.61 -27.53
CA LEU A 102 40.55 22.18 -28.87
C LEU A 102 40.58 23.33 -29.90
N CYS A 103 39.68 24.32 -29.77
CA CYS A 103 39.66 25.50 -30.64
C CYS A 103 40.87 26.42 -30.40
N CYS A 104 41.29 26.58 -29.15
CA CYS A 104 42.43 27.44 -28.78
C CYS A 104 43.79 26.87 -29.19
N ILE A 105 43.92 25.54 -29.36
CA ILE A 105 45.17 24.89 -29.79
C ILE A 105 45.35 24.95 -31.33
N SER A 106 44.27 25.24 -32.06
CA SER A 106 44.25 25.23 -33.53
C SER A 106 44.46 26.61 -34.19
N VAL A 107 44.77 27.66 -33.40
CA VAL A 107 45.10 29.03 -33.84
C VAL A 107 46.56 29.32 -33.49
#